data_AF-A0A0L0AWW3-F1
#
_entry.id   AF-A0A0L0AWW3-F1
#
_cell.length_a   1.000
_cell.length_b   1.000
_cell.length_c   1.000
_cell.angle_alpha   90.00
_cell.angle_beta   90.00
_cell.angle_gamma   90.00
#
_symmetry.space_group_name_H-M   'P 1'
#
loop_
_entity.id
_entity.type
_entity.pdbx_description
1 polymer ?
#
loop_
_entity_poly.entity_id
_entity_poly.type
_entity_poly.pdbx_seq_one_letter_code
_entity_poly.pdbx_strand_id
1 'polypeptide(L)'
;MIQSMIKIGLHKWIFLFTSALCGVLDAHGAAIYGFAQPKCSLWSTFFPVSFQVSSDMAVIPGLVDAETAGFNIFYITGGDFHNMDDYYDLYTINGGHVWNNTSPWLINGRNAVMCKGSSDCVKSGTGSIGKGISAYNSLKAEFPDENIKVASDRPYSNGDIDWYYIPTRRLKLLRVEFFTPNKGSMPGTSQYVEPIFFEYRETGNGDEMKLYEMGGTARGADFSHVKLPETIKLTTLSAMQIWMSTASGKPYENVMPYGKVVPFTDSQIAMVPKGCL
;
A
#
# COMPACT_ATOMS: atom_id res chain seq x y z
N MET A 1 30.44 1.77 100.00
CA MET A 1 29.07 1.24 100.10
C MET A 1 28.15 2.28 99.46
N ILE A 2 27.17 1.83 98.67
CA ILE A 2 26.27 2.57 97.76
C ILE A 2 26.78 2.69 96.32
N GLN A 3 26.09 1.94 95.46
CA GLN A 3 26.17 1.82 94.01
C GLN A 3 25.57 3.04 93.30
N SER A 4 26.04 3.36 92.09
CA SER A 4 25.21 3.28 90.88
C SER A 4 25.96 3.87 89.68
N MET A 5 26.00 3.08 88.62
CA MET A 5 26.40 3.44 87.27
C MET A 5 25.42 4.50 86.70
N ILE A 6 25.85 5.28 85.70
CA ILE A 6 25.38 5.20 84.31
C ILE A 6 25.99 6.32 83.43
N LYS A 7 26.73 5.81 82.44
CA LYS A 7 26.96 6.21 81.04
C LYS A 7 27.16 7.67 80.63
N ILE A 8 28.36 7.81 80.05
CA ILE A 8 28.94 8.85 79.20
C ILE A 8 28.14 9.06 77.91
N GLY A 9 28.00 10.32 77.50
CA GLY A 9 27.61 10.71 76.14
C GLY A 9 28.16 12.10 75.82
N LEU A 10 29.35 12.14 75.22
CA LEU A 10 30.06 13.38 74.85
C LEU A 10 29.70 13.83 73.43
N HIS A 11 29.59 15.15 73.32
CA HIS A 11 29.30 16.00 72.18
C HIS A 11 30.00 15.69 70.84
N LYS A 12 29.34 16.01 69.72
CA LYS A 12 29.83 17.05 68.77
C LYS A 12 28.82 17.36 67.65
N TRP A 13 28.71 18.66 67.38
CA TRP A 13 28.00 19.27 66.25
C TRP A 13 28.91 19.35 65.00
N ILE A 14 28.30 19.36 63.81
CA ILE A 14 28.55 20.25 62.62
C ILE A 14 28.42 19.53 61.25
N PHE A 15 27.44 20.02 60.49
CA PHE A 15 27.24 20.23 59.04
C PHE A 15 27.54 19.18 57.94
N LEU A 16 26.44 18.86 57.23
CA LEU A 16 26.22 18.61 55.79
C LEU A 16 27.42 18.43 54.84
N PHE A 17 27.44 17.29 54.14
CA PHE A 17 27.68 17.22 52.69
C PHE A 17 26.92 16.02 52.09
N THR A 18 26.08 16.31 51.12
CA THR A 18 25.38 15.36 50.24
C THR A 18 26.35 14.50 49.45
N SER A 19 26.27 13.17 49.60
CA SER A 19 26.74 12.13 48.66
C SER A 19 26.01 10.83 49.04
N ALA A 20 24.99 10.40 48.30
CA ALA A 20 25.04 9.62 47.05
C ALA A 20 25.24 8.10 47.28
N LEU A 21 24.36 7.31 46.65
CA LEU A 21 24.34 5.84 46.45
C LEU A 21 23.96 4.98 47.67
N CYS A 22 23.06 4.00 47.61
CA CYS A 22 22.33 3.39 46.50
C CYS A 22 20.98 2.92 47.06
N GLY A 23 19.92 3.64 46.75
CA GLY A 23 18.57 3.10 46.83
C GLY A 23 18.42 2.04 45.74
N VAL A 24 17.65 1.00 46.06
CA VAL A 24 17.17 0.01 45.09
C VAL A 24 16.35 0.76 44.04
N LEU A 25 17.01 1.15 42.96
CA LEU A 25 16.37 1.70 41.78
C LEU A 25 15.72 0.53 41.05
N ASP A 26 14.40 0.51 41.13
CA ASP A 26 13.54 0.45 39.96
C ASP A 26 14.14 -0.21 38.72
N ALA A 27 13.55 -1.34 38.34
CA ALA A 27 13.63 -1.85 36.97
C ALA A 27 12.87 -0.90 36.01
N HIS A 28 13.34 0.34 35.89
CA HIS A 28 13.09 1.23 34.76
C HIS A 28 14.12 0.91 33.68
N GLY A 29 13.94 -0.24 33.04
CA GLY A 29 14.80 -0.74 31.95
C GLY A 29 14.10 -0.81 30.59
N ALA A 30 12.97 -0.12 30.40
CA ALA A 30 12.20 -0.15 29.14
C ALA A 30 11.66 1.22 28.68
N ALA A 31 12.22 2.33 29.17
CA ALA A 31 11.70 3.66 28.85
C ALA A 31 12.80 4.72 28.65
N ILE A 32 13.71 4.51 27.69
CA ILE A 32 14.61 5.60 27.21
C ILE A 32 14.65 5.70 25.66
N TYR A 33 14.10 4.74 24.92
CA TYR A 33 13.76 4.89 23.49
C TYR A 33 12.37 4.34 23.22
N GLY A 34 11.36 4.91 23.89
CA GLY A 34 9.96 4.62 23.60
C GLY A 34 9.54 5.40 22.37
N PHE A 35 9.78 4.86 21.17
CA PHE A 35 8.88 5.21 20.06
C PHE A 35 7.48 4.88 20.56
N ALA A 36 6.57 5.84 20.58
CA ALA A 36 5.17 5.54 20.77
C ALA A 36 4.83 4.48 19.72
N GLN A 37 4.68 3.22 20.14
CA GLN A 37 4.34 2.14 19.24
C GLN A 37 3.03 2.58 18.56
N PRO A 38 2.97 2.65 17.21
CA PRO A 38 1.70 2.89 16.55
C PRO A 38 0.67 1.90 17.12
N LYS A 39 -0.59 2.35 17.29
CA LYS A 39 -1.66 1.50 17.88
C LYS A 39 -1.70 0.11 17.25
N CYS A 40 -1.30 0.01 15.98
CA CYS A 40 -1.07 -1.22 15.27
C CYS A 40 0.35 -1.28 14.67
N SER A 41 1.09 -2.35 14.98
CA SER A 41 2.43 -2.62 14.41
C SER A 41 2.40 -2.98 12.92
N LEU A 42 1.28 -3.48 12.40
CA LEU A 42 1.15 -3.78 10.96
C LEU A 42 1.07 -2.54 10.08
N TRP A 43 0.88 -1.33 10.64
CA TRP A 43 0.87 -0.09 9.85
C TRP A 43 2.19 0.14 9.10
N SER A 44 3.32 -0.31 9.63
CA SER A 44 4.64 -0.19 8.98
C SER A 44 5.02 -1.38 8.09
N THR A 45 4.10 -2.34 7.87
CA THR A 45 4.33 -3.49 6.97
C THR A 45 3.89 -3.17 5.55
N PHE A 46 4.39 -3.92 4.56
CA PHE A 46 4.05 -3.64 3.18
C PHE A 46 2.65 -4.16 2.82
N PHE A 47 2.02 -3.48 1.85
CA PHE A 47 0.77 -3.92 1.26
C PHE A 47 0.99 -4.36 -0.20
N PRO A 48 0.83 -5.66 -0.51
CA PRO A 48 0.96 -6.15 -1.87
C PRO A 48 -0.25 -5.78 -2.75
N VAL A 49 0.04 -5.30 -3.94
CA VAL A 49 -0.92 -5.08 -5.02
C VAL A 49 -0.40 -5.81 -6.26
N SER A 50 -1.24 -6.63 -6.88
CA SER A 50 -0.85 -7.36 -8.09
C SER A 50 -1.51 -6.87 -9.36
N PHE A 51 -0.79 -7.03 -10.46
CA PHE A 51 -1.26 -6.77 -11.81
C PHE A 51 -1.03 -7.99 -12.69
N GLN A 52 -2.00 -8.31 -13.52
CA GLN A 52 -1.90 -9.39 -14.49
C GLN A 52 -2.70 -9.02 -15.75
N VAL A 53 -2.21 -9.45 -16.90
CA VAL A 53 -3.00 -9.52 -18.13
C VAL A 53 -3.15 -10.99 -18.51
N SER A 54 -4.32 -11.41 -18.96
CA SER A 54 -4.55 -12.79 -19.32
C SER A 54 -3.64 -13.25 -20.47
N SER A 55 -3.29 -14.55 -20.50
CA SER A 55 -2.36 -15.12 -21.48
C SER A 55 -2.82 -14.90 -22.93
N ASP A 56 -4.14 -14.88 -23.20
CA ASP A 56 -4.71 -14.57 -24.52
C ASP A 56 -4.46 -13.12 -24.97
N MET A 57 -4.25 -12.19 -24.04
CA MET A 57 -3.78 -10.84 -24.34
C MET A 57 -2.26 -10.80 -24.56
N ALA A 58 -1.54 -11.59 -23.77
CA ALA A 58 -0.07 -11.64 -23.70
C ALA A 58 0.62 -12.27 -24.92
N VAL A 59 -0.03 -13.21 -25.62
CA VAL A 59 0.59 -14.01 -26.70
C VAL A 59 0.82 -13.26 -28.02
N ILE A 60 0.38 -12.02 -28.16
CA ILE A 60 0.41 -11.36 -29.47
C ILE A 60 1.56 -10.35 -29.52
N PRO A 61 2.55 -10.54 -30.43
CA PRO A 61 3.64 -9.59 -30.63
C PRO A 61 3.09 -8.23 -31.07
N GLY A 62 3.53 -7.14 -30.45
CA GLY A 62 2.98 -5.79 -30.68
C GLY A 62 1.87 -5.38 -29.70
N LEU A 63 1.45 -6.28 -28.80
CA LEU A 63 0.13 -6.24 -28.16
C LEU A 63 0.19 -6.15 -26.63
N VAL A 64 1.13 -6.86 -26.00
CA VAL A 64 1.65 -6.56 -24.64
C VAL A 64 3.16 -6.40 -24.76
N ASP A 65 3.58 -5.51 -25.64
CA ASP A 65 4.93 -4.99 -25.55
C ASP A 65 4.96 -4.14 -24.28
N ALA A 66 6.13 -3.88 -23.73
CA ALA A 66 6.31 -2.94 -22.61
C ALA A 66 5.90 -1.48 -22.96
N GLU A 67 4.99 -1.28 -23.90
CA GLU A 67 4.48 -0.01 -24.40
C GLU A 67 2.95 0.05 -24.45
N THR A 68 2.19 -1.02 -24.17
CA THR A 68 0.74 -1.06 -24.51
C THR A 68 -0.21 -1.19 -23.31
N ALA A 69 0.11 -1.97 -22.28
CA ALA A 69 -0.61 -1.92 -21.01
C ALA A 69 0.29 -1.29 -19.95
N GLY A 70 -0.28 -0.49 -19.06
CA GLY A 70 0.48 0.10 -17.97
C GLY A 70 -0.44 0.57 -16.87
N PHE A 71 0.13 0.86 -15.71
CA PHE A 71 -0.66 1.22 -14.55
C PHE A 71 0.00 2.33 -13.75
N ASN A 72 -0.80 2.99 -12.93
CA ASN A 72 -0.35 3.86 -11.86
C ASN A 72 -0.91 3.35 -10.52
N ILE A 73 -0.11 3.43 -9.47
CA ILE A 73 -0.53 3.30 -8.07
C ILE A 73 -0.24 4.65 -7.41
N PHE A 74 -1.30 5.38 -7.06
CA PHE A 74 -1.21 6.59 -6.23
C PHE A 74 -1.48 6.23 -4.79
N TYR A 75 -0.67 6.76 -3.89
CA TYR A 75 -0.93 6.64 -2.48
C TYR A 75 -0.46 7.86 -1.70
N ILE A 76 -1.19 8.17 -0.64
CA ILE A 76 -0.78 9.14 0.39
C ILE A 76 -0.70 8.35 1.69
N THR A 77 0.44 8.46 2.38
CA THR A 77 0.65 7.74 3.64
C THR A 77 -0.05 8.48 4.78
N GLY A 78 -0.73 7.75 5.66
CA GLY A 78 -1.43 8.32 6.82
C GLY A 78 -0.51 8.64 8.01
N GLY A 79 0.79 8.78 7.77
CA GLY A 79 1.84 9.00 8.76
C GLY A 79 3.23 8.68 8.22
N ASP A 80 4.26 9.04 8.99
CA ASP A 80 5.65 8.68 8.71
C ASP A 80 5.97 7.34 9.37
N PHE A 81 6.07 6.31 8.54
CA PHE A 81 6.43 4.96 8.95
C PHE A 81 7.78 4.58 8.32
N HIS A 82 8.72 4.14 9.14
CA HIS A 82 10.02 3.62 8.69
C HIS A 82 9.99 2.09 8.70
N ASN A 83 10.53 1.50 7.64
CA ASN A 83 10.29 0.10 7.26
C ASN A 83 11.12 -0.89 8.09
N MET A 84 10.44 -1.89 8.67
CA MET A 84 10.95 -3.24 8.89
C MET A 84 9.75 -4.17 8.75
N ASP A 85 9.77 -5.05 7.76
CA ASP A 85 8.70 -6.02 7.56
C ASP A 85 9.07 -7.34 8.22
N ASP A 86 8.65 -7.50 9.47
CA ASP A 86 8.91 -8.69 10.27
C ASP A 86 7.79 -9.75 10.12
N TYR A 87 6.79 -9.53 9.24
CA TYR A 87 5.58 -10.34 9.14
C TYR A 87 5.47 -11.11 7.83
N TYR A 88 6.57 -11.74 7.39
CA TYR A 88 6.67 -12.49 6.13
C TYR A 88 5.54 -13.52 5.92
N ASP A 89 5.11 -14.19 7.00
CA ASP A 89 4.09 -15.25 6.95
C ASP A 89 2.68 -14.74 6.60
N LEU A 90 2.43 -13.44 6.76
CA LEU A 90 1.17 -12.82 6.37
C LEU A 90 1.00 -12.72 4.85
N TYR A 91 2.07 -12.88 4.08
CA TYR A 91 2.07 -12.80 2.62
C TYR A 91 1.86 -14.16 1.95
N THR A 92 0.89 -14.94 2.43
CA THR A 92 0.54 -16.23 1.83
C THR A 92 -0.84 -16.15 1.19
N ILE A 93 -0.94 -16.52 -0.09
CA ILE A 93 -2.19 -16.56 -0.87
C ILE A 93 -2.28 -17.92 -1.56
N ASN A 94 -3.39 -18.62 -1.38
CA ASN A 94 -3.62 -19.97 -1.96
C ASN A 94 -2.48 -20.97 -1.69
N GLY A 95 -1.85 -20.90 -0.52
CA GLY A 95 -0.76 -21.78 -0.11
C GLY A 95 0.62 -21.43 -0.68
N GLY A 96 0.74 -20.36 -1.47
CA GLY A 96 2.01 -19.82 -1.96
C GLY A 96 2.35 -18.48 -1.31
N HIS A 97 3.62 -18.28 -0.95
CA HIS A 97 4.10 -16.97 -0.52
C HIS A 97 4.16 -16.03 -1.72
N VAL A 98 3.49 -14.88 -1.62
CA VAL A 98 3.56 -13.84 -2.65
C VAL A 98 4.79 -12.97 -2.47
N TRP A 99 5.32 -12.88 -1.25
CA TRP A 99 6.56 -12.19 -0.97
C TRP A 99 7.76 -12.93 -1.56
N ASN A 100 8.40 -12.30 -2.54
CA ASN A 100 9.61 -12.82 -3.16
C ASN A 100 10.80 -12.66 -2.20
N ASN A 101 11.33 -13.77 -1.69
CA ASN A 101 12.47 -13.83 -0.76
C ASN A 101 13.78 -13.24 -1.30
N THR A 102 13.84 -12.93 -2.59
CA THR A 102 15.07 -12.54 -3.26
C THR A 102 15.15 -11.05 -3.55
N SER A 103 14.02 -10.40 -3.90
CA SER A 103 13.91 -8.95 -4.12
C SER A 103 12.43 -8.58 -4.38
N PRO A 104 11.65 -8.19 -3.37
CA PRO A 104 10.31 -7.66 -3.60
C PRO A 104 10.41 -6.31 -4.35
N TRP A 105 9.54 -6.08 -5.33
CA TRP A 105 9.46 -4.79 -6.03
C TRP A 105 8.79 -3.74 -5.13
N LEU A 106 9.61 -3.13 -4.27
CA LEU A 106 9.20 -2.06 -3.38
C LEU A 106 8.95 -0.79 -4.17
N ILE A 107 7.73 -0.26 -4.08
CA ILE A 107 7.42 0.98 -4.77
C ILE A 107 8.04 2.16 -4.02
N ASN A 108 8.86 2.95 -4.73
CA ASN A 108 9.53 4.11 -4.13
C ASN A 108 8.64 5.37 -4.07
N GLY A 109 7.52 5.37 -4.81
CA GLY A 109 6.55 6.46 -4.82
C GLY A 109 6.98 7.71 -5.60
N ARG A 110 7.98 7.63 -6.46
CA ARG A 110 8.59 8.76 -7.19
C ARG A 110 8.56 8.60 -8.70
N ASN A 111 7.86 7.60 -9.22
CA ASN A 111 7.81 7.33 -10.65
C ASN A 111 7.12 8.49 -11.37
N ALA A 112 7.52 8.71 -12.62
CA ALA A 112 6.76 9.58 -13.51
C ALA A 112 5.37 8.96 -13.74
N VAL A 113 4.34 9.78 -13.63
CA VAL A 113 2.96 9.35 -13.83
C VAL A 113 2.74 8.94 -15.28
N MET A 114 2.16 7.77 -15.49
CA MET A 114 1.73 7.35 -16.82
C MET A 114 0.46 8.11 -17.22
N CYS A 115 0.38 8.57 -18.46
CA CYS A 115 -0.81 9.23 -19.01
C CYS A 115 -1.27 10.48 -18.25
N LYS A 116 -0.32 11.31 -17.80
CA LYS A 116 -0.63 12.53 -17.03
C LYS A 116 -1.38 13.59 -17.85
N GLY A 117 -1.10 13.68 -19.15
CA GLY A 117 -1.76 14.59 -20.08
C GLY A 117 -2.17 13.91 -21.39
N SER A 118 -2.94 14.64 -22.21
CA SER A 118 -3.38 14.14 -23.52
C SER A 118 -2.21 13.82 -24.45
N SER A 119 -1.12 14.60 -24.39
CA SER A 119 0.11 14.35 -25.16
C SER A 119 0.80 13.03 -24.82
N ASP A 120 0.63 12.53 -23.60
CA ASP A 120 1.40 11.40 -23.08
C ASP A 120 0.82 10.07 -23.57
N CYS A 121 -0.50 10.04 -23.76
CA CYS A 121 -1.25 8.79 -23.97
C CYS A 121 -2.48 8.92 -24.88
N VAL A 122 -2.82 10.10 -25.41
CA VAL A 122 -4.02 10.30 -26.24
C VAL A 122 -3.68 11.10 -27.50
N LYS A 123 -3.29 10.40 -28.58
CA LYS A 123 -2.88 11.05 -29.84
C LYS A 123 -4.03 11.55 -30.72
N SER A 124 -5.30 11.22 -30.44
CA SER A 124 -6.44 11.73 -31.21
C SER A 124 -7.64 12.11 -30.33
N GLY A 125 -7.93 13.42 -30.23
CA GLY A 125 -9.24 14.01 -29.94
C GLY A 125 -9.94 13.61 -28.64
N THR A 126 -9.88 14.49 -27.64
CA THR A 126 -10.59 14.49 -26.34
C THR A 126 -10.26 13.33 -25.38
N GLY A 127 -9.06 13.39 -24.79
CA GLY A 127 -8.80 12.73 -23.51
C GLY A 127 -9.34 13.55 -22.34
N SER A 128 -9.91 12.89 -21.34
CA SER A 128 -10.28 13.45 -20.03
C SER A 128 -9.87 12.47 -18.94
N ILE A 129 -9.97 12.83 -17.66
CA ILE A 129 -9.77 11.86 -16.56
C ILE A 129 -10.70 10.66 -16.79
N GLY A 130 -10.17 9.46 -16.57
CA GLY A 130 -10.81 8.21 -16.92
C GLY A 130 -10.65 7.85 -18.39
N LYS A 131 -10.68 8.81 -19.32
CA LYS A 131 -10.58 8.59 -20.78
C LYS A 131 -9.14 8.64 -21.29
N GLY A 132 -8.28 7.81 -20.70
CA GLY A 132 -6.87 7.72 -21.07
C GLY A 132 -5.98 8.80 -20.47
N ILE A 133 -6.51 9.62 -19.54
CA ILE A 133 -5.73 10.55 -18.71
C ILE A 133 -5.86 10.14 -17.25
N SER A 134 -4.73 10.07 -16.57
CA SER A 134 -4.62 9.80 -15.13
C SER A 134 -5.24 10.89 -14.27
N ALA A 135 -5.78 10.52 -13.11
CA ALA A 135 -6.30 11.44 -12.10
C ALA A 135 -5.19 12.21 -11.33
N TYR A 136 -3.91 12.05 -11.66
CA TYR A 136 -2.84 12.70 -10.90
C TYR A 136 -3.02 14.23 -10.74
N ASN A 137 -3.38 14.95 -11.80
CA ASN A 137 -3.56 16.40 -11.70
C ASN A 137 -4.76 16.79 -10.82
N SER A 138 -5.86 16.03 -10.85
CA SER A 138 -7.00 16.27 -9.95
C SER A 138 -6.63 15.96 -8.51
N LEU A 139 -5.91 14.86 -8.27
CA LEU A 139 -5.42 14.52 -6.94
C LEU A 139 -4.47 15.58 -6.39
N LYS A 140 -3.55 16.12 -7.21
CA LYS A 140 -2.65 17.21 -6.78
C LYS A 140 -3.40 18.52 -6.48
N ALA A 141 -4.49 18.79 -7.18
CA ALA A 141 -5.33 19.95 -6.91
C ALA A 141 -6.16 19.78 -5.63
N GLU A 142 -6.66 18.56 -5.36
CA GLU A 142 -7.44 18.23 -4.17
C GLU A 142 -6.56 18.17 -2.91
N PHE A 143 -5.33 17.66 -3.03
CA PHE A 143 -4.37 17.49 -1.94
C PHE A 143 -3.07 18.28 -2.20
N PRO A 144 -3.12 19.63 -2.19
CA PRO A 144 -1.98 20.46 -2.58
C PRO A 144 -0.80 20.36 -1.61
N ASP A 145 -1.08 20.15 -0.31
CA ASP A 145 -0.07 20.09 0.76
C ASP A 145 0.42 18.66 1.05
N GLU A 146 -0.15 17.66 0.39
CA GLU A 146 0.20 16.26 0.61
C GLU A 146 1.28 15.78 -0.36
N ASN A 147 2.11 14.85 0.10
CA ASN A 147 3.06 14.16 -0.75
C ASN A 147 2.40 12.96 -1.45
N ILE A 148 1.80 13.22 -2.61
CA ILE A 148 1.23 12.19 -3.48
C ILE A 148 2.36 11.34 -4.07
N LYS A 149 2.46 10.09 -3.60
CA LYS A 149 3.43 9.11 -4.08
C LYS A 149 2.85 8.37 -5.26
N VAL A 150 3.66 8.17 -6.30
CA VAL A 150 3.26 7.45 -7.52
C VAL A 150 4.24 6.34 -7.85
N ALA A 151 3.71 5.16 -8.12
CA ALA A 151 4.41 4.08 -8.79
C ALA A 151 3.77 3.86 -10.15
N SER A 152 4.55 3.80 -11.21
CA SER A 152 4.05 3.57 -12.57
C SER A 152 4.93 2.54 -13.24
N ASP A 153 4.31 1.52 -13.82
CA ASP A 153 5.02 0.44 -14.49
C ASP A 153 4.06 -0.33 -15.42
N ARG A 154 4.46 -1.52 -15.86
CA ARG A 154 3.70 -2.37 -16.78
C ARG A 154 3.67 -3.83 -16.31
N PRO A 155 2.54 -4.53 -16.48
CA PRO A 155 2.44 -5.94 -16.11
C PRO A 155 3.33 -6.80 -17.03
N TYR A 156 3.67 -8.02 -16.58
CA TYR A 156 4.35 -9.00 -17.43
C TYR A 156 3.53 -9.36 -18.68
N SER A 157 4.24 -9.47 -19.79
CA SER A 157 3.66 -9.79 -21.11
C SER A 157 3.47 -11.27 -21.36
N ASN A 158 3.82 -12.15 -20.42
CA ASN A 158 3.66 -13.59 -20.52
C ASN A 158 2.40 -14.12 -19.80
N GLY A 159 1.66 -13.21 -19.15
CA GLY A 159 0.46 -13.52 -18.37
C GLY A 159 0.72 -13.94 -16.92
N ASP A 160 1.97 -13.84 -16.44
CA ASP A 160 2.27 -14.03 -15.02
C ASP A 160 1.73 -12.86 -14.17
N ILE A 161 1.57 -13.13 -12.88
CA ILE A 161 1.18 -12.12 -11.89
C ILE A 161 2.43 -11.33 -11.49
N ASP A 162 2.35 -10.01 -11.60
CA ASP A 162 3.36 -9.11 -11.06
C ASP A 162 2.93 -8.54 -9.71
N TRP A 163 3.85 -8.45 -8.75
CA TRP A 163 3.59 -8.07 -7.36
C TRP A 163 4.37 -6.82 -6.98
N TYR A 164 3.64 -5.77 -6.62
CA TYR A 164 4.18 -4.49 -6.17
C TYR A 164 3.83 -4.25 -4.71
N TYR A 165 4.77 -3.70 -3.95
CA TYR A 165 4.65 -3.58 -2.50
C TYR A 165 4.61 -2.12 -2.09
N ILE A 166 3.44 -1.64 -1.67
CA ILE A 166 3.28 -0.33 -1.04
C ILE A 166 3.99 -0.39 0.32
N PRO A 167 4.87 0.56 0.67
CA PRO A 167 5.74 0.45 1.84
C PRO A 167 5.03 0.60 3.20
N THR A 168 3.70 0.66 3.22
CA THR A 168 2.91 0.81 4.45
C THR A 168 1.46 0.36 4.22
N ARG A 169 0.81 -0.13 5.28
CA ARG A 169 -0.63 -0.39 5.33
C ARG A 169 -1.45 0.79 5.87
N ARG A 170 -0.82 1.85 6.40
CA ARG A 170 -1.54 3.03 6.88
C ARG A 170 -1.59 4.09 5.77
N LEU A 171 -2.69 4.08 5.02
CA LEU A 171 -2.90 4.98 3.89
C LEU A 171 -4.04 5.95 4.16
N LYS A 172 -3.86 7.19 3.69
CA LYS A 172 -4.91 8.21 3.56
C LYS A 172 -5.64 8.06 2.23
N LEU A 173 -4.91 7.71 1.18
CA LEU A 173 -5.42 7.49 -0.17
C LEU A 173 -4.69 6.30 -0.78
N LEU A 174 -5.45 5.47 -1.50
CA LEU A 174 -4.94 4.45 -2.41
C LEU A 174 -5.80 4.49 -3.67
N ARG A 175 -5.22 4.93 -4.79
CA ARG A 175 -5.85 4.85 -6.10
C ARG A 175 -5.01 3.97 -7.00
N VAL A 176 -5.65 3.06 -7.71
CA VAL A 176 -5.01 2.30 -8.78
C VAL A 176 -5.70 2.63 -10.09
N GLU A 177 -4.89 2.81 -11.13
CA GLU A 177 -5.31 3.05 -12.51
C GLU A 177 -4.62 1.99 -13.36
N PHE A 178 -5.38 1.18 -14.08
CA PHE A 178 -4.85 0.20 -15.02
C PHE A 178 -5.32 0.58 -16.42
N PHE A 179 -4.38 0.95 -17.30
CA PHE A 179 -4.60 1.41 -18.66
C PHE A 179 -4.52 0.25 -19.66
N THR A 180 -5.46 0.25 -20.61
CA THR A 180 -5.43 -0.57 -21.84
C THR A 180 -5.10 0.26 -23.06
N PRO A 181 -4.62 -0.36 -24.14
CA PRO A 181 -4.57 0.29 -25.44
C PRO A 181 -5.95 0.72 -25.94
N ASN A 182 -6.00 1.85 -26.61
CA ASN A 182 -7.13 2.27 -27.40
C ASN A 182 -7.26 1.36 -28.64
N LYS A 183 -8.50 1.01 -29.03
CA LYS A 183 -8.78 0.23 -30.24
C LYS A 183 -8.37 1.02 -31.49
N GLY A 184 -7.62 0.39 -32.38
CA GLY A 184 -7.15 1.01 -33.64
C GLY A 184 -5.80 1.72 -33.54
N SER A 185 -5.11 1.60 -32.39
CA SER A 185 -3.72 2.04 -32.25
C SER A 185 -2.84 1.21 -33.18
N MET A 186 -2.14 1.87 -34.10
CA MET A 186 -1.08 1.23 -34.87
C MET A 186 0.12 0.95 -33.93
N PRO A 187 0.91 -0.11 -34.17
CA PRO A 187 2.17 -0.32 -33.47
C PRO A 187 3.02 0.97 -33.48
N GLY A 188 3.54 1.38 -32.32
CA GLY A 188 4.32 2.64 -32.16
C GLY A 188 3.50 3.89 -31.84
N THR A 189 2.17 3.78 -31.67
CA THR A 189 1.33 4.87 -31.13
C THR A 189 0.67 4.45 -29.83
N SER A 190 1.27 4.83 -28.69
CA SER A 190 0.70 4.56 -27.36
C SER A 190 -0.52 5.44 -27.13
N GLN A 191 -1.68 5.00 -27.62
CA GLN A 191 -2.96 5.55 -27.22
C GLN A 191 -3.56 4.64 -26.17
N TYR A 192 -3.91 5.18 -25.00
CA TYR A 192 -4.47 4.40 -23.90
C TYR A 192 -5.91 4.84 -23.58
N VAL A 193 -6.69 3.90 -23.06
CA VAL A 193 -7.95 4.13 -22.35
C VAL A 193 -7.91 3.32 -21.05
N GLU A 194 -8.44 3.85 -19.96
CA GLU A 194 -8.48 3.15 -18.68
C GLU A 194 -9.67 2.18 -18.61
N PRO A 195 -9.46 0.86 -18.51
CA PRO A 195 -10.51 -0.09 -18.18
C PRO A 195 -10.85 -0.13 -16.70
N ILE A 196 -9.91 0.18 -15.79
CA ILE A 196 -10.11 0.09 -14.34
C ILE A 196 -9.44 1.24 -13.64
N PHE A 197 -10.21 1.96 -12.85
CA PHE A 197 -9.72 2.57 -11.65
C PHE A 197 -10.57 2.23 -10.45
N PHE A 198 -9.96 2.34 -9.29
CA PHE A 198 -10.65 2.48 -8.03
C PHE A 198 -9.83 3.32 -7.09
N GLU A 199 -10.52 3.93 -6.14
CA GLU A 199 -9.93 4.82 -5.16
C GLU A 199 -10.52 4.53 -3.79
N TYR A 200 -9.65 4.20 -2.84
CA TYR A 200 -9.96 4.09 -1.44
C TYR A 200 -9.42 5.31 -0.70
N ARG A 201 -10.23 5.84 0.23
CA ARG A 201 -9.87 6.99 1.09
C ARG A 201 -10.05 6.62 2.55
N GLU A 202 -9.19 7.13 3.42
CA GLU A 202 -9.33 6.88 4.85
C GLU A 202 -10.66 7.39 5.41
N THR A 203 -11.22 6.67 6.38
CA THR A 203 -12.47 7.05 7.06
C THR A 203 -12.23 7.85 8.34
N GLY A 204 -10.98 7.91 8.81
CA GLY A 204 -10.61 8.42 10.13
C GLY A 204 -10.74 7.37 11.25
N ASN A 205 -11.23 6.16 10.95
CA ASN A 205 -11.35 5.06 11.90
C ASN A 205 -10.17 4.09 11.81
N GLY A 206 -9.04 4.45 12.42
CA GLY A 206 -7.83 3.60 12.38
C GLY A 206 -7.22 3.56 10.98
N ASP A 207 -7.00 2.37 10.42
CA ASP A 207 -6.54 2.13 9.04
C ASP A 207 -7.67 1.75 8.06
N GLU A 208 -8.92 1.94 8.48
CA GLU A 208 -10.06 1.71 7.62
C GLU A 208 -10.07 2.69 6.44
N MET A 209 -10.34 2.15 5.25
CA MET A 209 -10.53 2.92 4.03
C MET A 209 -11.87 2.57 3.39
N LYS A 210 -12.54 3.59 2.87
CA LYS A 210 -13.80 3.48 2.13
C LYS A 210 -13.56 3.65 0.64
N LEU A 211 -14.18 2.79 -0.16
CA LEU A 211 -14.22 2.91 -1.61
C LEU A 211 -14.94 4.21 -1.95
N TYR A 212 -14.18 5.18 -2.43
CA TYR A 212 -14.66 6.51 -2.78
C TYR A 212 -15.22 6.52 -4.20
N GLU A 213 -14.49 5.94 -5.12
CA GLU A 213 -14.87 5.89 -6.53
C GLU A 213 -14.31 4.62 -7.18
N MET A 214 -15.06 4.05 -8.13
CA MET A 214 -14.56 3.03 -9.05
C MET A 214 -15.20 3.23 -10.41
N GLY A 215 -14.49 2.84 -11.45
CA GLY A 215 -15.00 2.89 -12.80
C GLY A 215 -13.93 2.67 -13.82
N GLY A 216 -14.19 3.15 -15.03
CA GLY A 216 -13.28 3.14 -16.16
C GLY A 216 -14.05 3.52 -17.40
N THR A 217 -13.34 3.74 -18.50
CA THR A 217 -13.92 4.33 -19.71
C THR A 217 -13.66 3.51 -20.96
N ALA A 218 -13.21 2.26 -20.81
CA ALA A 218 -13.21 1.33 -21.92
C ALA A 218 -14.65 1.14 -22.43
N ARG A 219 -14.85 1.24 -23.74
CA ARG A 219 -16.17 1.18 -24.37
C ARG A 219 -16.77 -0.22 -24.17
N GLY A 220 -17.88 -0.32 -23.43
CA GLY A 220 -18.50 -1.60 -23.08
C GLY A 220 -17.87 -2.30 -21.88
N ALA A 221 -17.09 -1.57 -21.06
CA ALA A 221 -16.53 -2.12 -19.83
C ALA A 221 -17.62 -2.71 -18.92
N ASP A 222 -17.48 -4.01 -18.65
CA ASP A 222 -18.31 -4.72 -17.70
C ASP A 222 -17.56 -4.87 -16.37
N PHE A 223 -17.97 -4.10 -15.37
CA PHE A 223 -17.41 -4.15 -14.02
C PHE A 223 -18.05 -5.22 -13.14
N SER A 224 -18.93 -6.07 -13.68
CA SER A 224 -19.58 -7.14 -12.93
C SER A 224 -18.59 -8.09 -12.25
N HIS A 225 -17.36 -8.17 -12.78
CA HIS A 225 -16.28 -9.00 -12.28
C HIS A 225 -15.34 -8.30 -11.29
N VAL A 226 -15.49 -6.99 -11.07
CA VAL A 226 -14.78 -6.25 -10.03
C VAL A 226 -15.51 -6.42 -8.70
N LYS A 227 -14.90 -7.16 -7.77
CA LYS A 227 -15.43 -7.51 -6.45
C LYS A 227 -14.63 -6.81 -5.36
N LEU A 228 -14.67 -5.49 -5.38
CA LEU A 228 -14.05 -4.63 -4.37
C LEU A 228 -15.10 -4.25 -3.31
N PRO A 229 -14.85 -4.50 -2.01
CA PRO A 229 -15.79 -4.16 -0.95
C PRO A 229 -15.82 -2.65 -0.70
N GLU A 230 -16.95 -2.13 -0.20
CA GLU A 230 -17.11 -0.70 0.14
C GLU A 230 -16.10 -0.25 1.20
N THR A 231 -15.68 -1.14 2.08
CA THR A 231 -14.75 -0.83 3.17
C THR A 231 -13.67 -1.91 3.27
N ILE A 232 -12.44 -1.47 3.51
CA ILE A 232 -11.27 -2.33 3.71
C ILE A 232 -10.49 -1.88 4.94
N LYS A 233 -9.85 -2.83 5.63
CA LYS A 233 -8.77 -2.56 6.59
C LYS A 233 -7.52 -3.23 6.07
N LEU A 234 -6.51 -2.45 5.68
CA LEU A 234 -5.32 -3.02 5.05
C LEU A 234 -4.58 -3.96 6.00
N THR A 235 -4.68 -3.77 7.31
CA THR A 235 -4.13 -4.69 8.33
C THR A 235 -4.81 -6.05 8.44
N THR A 236 -5.84 -6.31 7.63
CA THR A 236 -6.58 -7.59 7.61
C THR A 236 -6.55 -8.29 6.24
N LEU A 237 -5.78 -7.75 5.29
CA LEU A 237 -5.72 -8.22 3.91
C LEU A 237 -4.32 -8.74 3.58
N SER A 238 -4.20 -9.89 2.92
CA SER A 238 -2.94 -10.33 2.33
C SER A 238 -2.54 -9.44 1.16
N ALA A 239 -3.49 -9.04 0.32
CA ALA A 239 -3.22 -8.29 -0.89
C ALA A 239 -4.47 -7.69 -1.54
N MET A 240 -4.24 -6.92 -2.60
CA MET A 240 -5.22 -6.60 -3.62
C MET A 240 -4.77 -7.17 -4.97
N GLN A 241 -5.66 -7.85 -5.68
CA GLN A 241 -5.36 -8.46 -6.99
C GLN A 241 -6.19 -7.81 -8.08
N ILE A 242 -5.53 -7.39 -9.16
CA ILE A 242 -6.11 -6.68 -10.28
C ILE A 242 -5.65 -7.36 -11.56
N TRP A 243 -6.57 -7.65 -12.47
CA TRP A 243 -6.21 -8.24 -13.75
C TRP A 243 -7.18 -7.86 -14.85
N MET A 244 -6.74 -8.06 -16.09
CA MET A 244 -7.53 -7.83 -17.29
C MET A 244 -7.64 -9.12 -18.09
N SER A 245 -8.81 -9.36 -18.66
CA SER A 245 -9.08 -10.48 -19.57
C SER A 245 -9.86 -10.03 -20.78
N THR A 246 -9.94 -10.83 -21.84
CA THR A 246 -10.88 -10.59 -22.95
C THR A 246 -12.03 -11.58 -22.94
N ALA A 247 -13.22 -11.15 -23.36
CA ALA A 247 -14.39 -12.02 -23.47
C ALA A 247 -14.43 -12.86 -24.76
N SER A 248 -13.62 -12.50 -25.77
CA SER A 248 -13.79 -13.00 -27.14
C SER A 248 -12.55 -13.61 -27.77
N GLY A 249 -11.44 -13.74 -27.03
CA GLY A 249 -10.14 -14.14 -27.58
C GLY A 249 -9.61 -13.17 -28.65
N LYS A 250 -10.34 -12.07 -28.92
CA LYS A 250 -9.92 -10.98 -29.78
C LYS A 250 -9.22 -9.92 -28.94
N PRO A 251 -8.04 -9.46 -29.35
CA PRO A 251 -7.29 -8.49 -28.58
C PRO A 251 -7.96 -7.12 -28.69
N TYR A 252 -8.02 -6.38 -27.58
CA TYR A 252 -8.61 -5.04 -27.49
C TYR A 252 -10.13 -4.92 -27.66
N GLU A 253 -10.84 -6.04 -27.89
CA GLU A 253 -12.30 -6.07 -27.91
C GLU A 253 -12.82 -6.70 -26.63
N ASN A 254 -13.76 -6.03 -25.97
CA ASN A 254 -14.42 -6.54 -24.77
C ASN A 254 -13.40 -6.87 -23.66
N VAL A 255 -12.47 -5.94 -23.39
CA VAL A 255 -11.59 -6.06 -22.23
C VAL A 255 -12.44 -5.98 -20.98
N MET A 256 -12.39 -7.06 -20.20
CA MET A 256 -13.12 -7.21 -18.96
C MET A 256 -12.17 -6.93 -17.80
N PRO A 257 -12.52 -5.93 -16.98
CA PRO A 257 -11.79 -5.64 -15.78
C PRO A 257 -12.10 -6.62 -14.65
N TYR A 258 -11.08 -6.98 -13.89
CA TYR A 258 -11.22 -7.76 -12.67
C TYR A 258 -10.42 -7.14 -11.53
N GLY A 259 -10.98 -7.23 -10.34
CA GLY A 259 -10.34 -6.73 -9.12
C GLY A 259 -10.96 -7.37 -7.89
N LYS A 260 -10.13 -7.73 -6.92
CA LYS A 260 -10.59 -8.20 -5.60
C LYS A 260 -9.56 -7.89 -4.53
N VAL A 261 -10.02 -7.85 -3.29
CA VAL A 261 -9.12 -7.96 -2.13
C VAL A 261 -8.95 -9.43 -1.75
N VAL A 262 -7.81 -9.75 -1.14
CA VAL A 262 -7.53 -11.08 -0.59
C VAL A 262 -7.45 -10.93 0.93
N PRO A 263 -8.50 -11.32 1.68
CA PRO A 263 -8.47 -11.31 3.13
C PRO A 263 -7.42 -12.29 3.67
N PHE A 264 -6.91 -12.00 4.86
CA PHE A 264 -6.18 -12.99 5.64
C PHE A 264 -7.06 -14.21 5.93
N THR A 265 -6.45 -15.39 5.90
CA THR A 265 -7.03 -16.62 6.44
C THR A 265 -7.18 -16.54 7.96
N ASP A 266 -7.99 -17.40 8.56
CA ASP A 266 -8.15 -17.47 10.03
C ASP A 266 -6.80 -17.66 10.75
N SER A 267 -5.91 -18.48 10.19
CA SER A 267 -4.55 -18.67 10.70
C SER A 267 -3.70 -17.39 10.64
N GLN A 268 -3.85 -16.58 9.58
CA GLN A 268 -3.14 -15.31 9.45
C GLN A 268 -3.72 -14.26 10.39
N ILE A 269 -5.05 -14.19 10.52
CA ILE A 269 -5.72 -13.31 11.48
C ILE A 269 -5.28 -13.62 12.92
N ALA A 270 -5.07 -14.89 13.27
CA ALA A 270 -4.57 -15.27 14.59
C ALA A 270 -3.15 -14.74 14.90
N MET A 271 -2.35 -14.42 13.87
CA MET A 271 -1.03 -13.81 14.00
C MET A 271 -1.08 -12.27 14.04
N VAL A 272 -2.22 -11.66 13.70
CA VAL A 272 -2.40 -10.20 13.74
C VAL A 272 -2.47 -9.72 15.20
N PRO A 273 -1.64 -8.76 15.61
CA PRO A 273 -1.70 -8.20 16.96
C PRO A 273 -3.08 -7.60 17.26
N LYS A 274 -3.60 -7.80 18.47
CA LYS A 274 -4.96 -7.35 18.84
C LYS A 274 -5.22 -5.85 18.62
N GLY A 275 -4.18 -5.02 18.70
CA GLY A 275 -4.28 -3.58 18.42
C GLY A 275 -4.44 -3.22 16.93
N CYS A 276 -4.35 -4.21 16.04
CA CYS A 276 -4.46 -4.09 14.58
C CYS A 276 -5.79 -4.60 14.00
N LEU A 277 -6.68 -5.18 14.82
CA LEU A 277 -7.95 -5.75 14.36
C LEU A 277 -9.08 -4.71 14.36
#